data_AF-A0A656D2G4-F1
#
_entry.id   AF-A0A656D2G4-F1
#
_cell.length_a   1.000
_cell.length_b   1.000
_cell.length_c   1.000
_cell.angle_alpha   90.00
_cell.angle_beta   90.00
_cell.angle_gamma   90.00
#
_symmetry.space_group_name_H-M   'P 1'
#
loop_
_entity.id
_entity.type
_entity.pdbx_description
1 polymer ?
#
loop_
_entity_poly.entity_id
_entity_poly.type
_entity_poly.pdbx_seq_one_letter_code
_entity_poly.pdbx_strand_id
1 'polypeptide(L)'
;MNKEGFADLARKAELLAKQGQLDKRKLDELALDPAYSELGRFLVTFNPKDIGAFKTPTLRNVELTAPYMHDGSEATLIDVIEFYNRGGNENPNLSGEMRPLNLTDQEKQDLVEFLKALTGEFPKDFPENK
;
A
#
# COMPACT_ATOMS: atom_id res chain seq x y z
N MET A 1 -13.90 -8.23 0.44
CA MET A 1 -14.47 -7.14 1.26
C MET A 1 -15.47 -6.36 0.39
N ASN A 2 -16.68 -6.08 0.88
CA ASN A 2 -17.81 -5.63 0.06
C ASN A 2 -17.84 -4.09 -0.04
N LYS A 3 -18.34 -3.54 -1.17
CA LYS A 3 -18.34 -2.10 -1.51
C LYS A 3 -18.96 -1.19 -0.44
N GLU A 4 -19.91 -1.71 0.33
CA GLU A 4 -20.65 -0.96 1.35
C GLU A 4 -19.77 -0.56 2.55
N GLY A 5 -18.70 -1.30 2.83
CA GLY A 5 -17.80 -0.99 3.96
C GLY A 5 -17.01 0.31 3.76
N PHE A 6 -16.33 0.47 2.62
CA PHE A 6 -15.45 1.61 2.39
C PHE A 6 -16.20 2.93 2.24
N ALA A 7 -17.33 2.95 1.55
CA ALA A 7 -18.13 4.16 1.38
C ALA A 7 -18.65 4.68 2.73
N ASP A 8 -19.08 3.79 3.62
CA ASP A 8 -19.53 4.17 4.96
C ASP A 8 -18.40 4.66 5.86
N LEU A 9 -17.24 4.00 5.82
CA LEU A 9 -16.05 4.42 6.56
C LEU A 9 -15.56 5.79 6.07
N ALA A 10 -15.54 6.01 4.75
CA ALA A 10 -15.18 7.29 4.14
C ALA A 10 -16.13 8.41 4.60
N ARG A 11 -17.45 8.18 4.58
CA ARG A 11 -18.44 9.14 5.08
C ARG A 11 -18.26 9.42 6.57
N LYS A 12 -17.96 8.41 7.39
CA LYS A 12 -17.69 8.60 8.83
C LYS A 12 -16.43 9.45 9.06
N ALA A 13 -15.35 9.18 8.35
CA ALA A 13 -14.11 9.96 8.44
C ALA A 13 -14.34 11.43 8.02
N GLU A 14 -15.10 11.66 6.94
CA GLU A 14 -15.45 13.00 6.48
C GLU A 14 -16.31 13.76 7.51
N LEU A 15 -17.25 13.07 8.17
CA LEU A 15 -18.07 13.67 9.24
C LEU A 15 -17.22 14.07 10.44
N LEU A 16 -16.27 13.23 10.86
CA LEU A 16 -15.34 13.57 11.94
C LEU A 16 -14.53 14.83 11.61
N ALA A 17 -14.04 14.94 10.37
CA ALA A 17 -13.33 16.14 9.91
C ALA A 17 -14.23 17.39 9.92
N LYS A 18 -15.46 17.29 9.40
CA LYS A 18 -16.45 18.40 9.41
C LYS A 18 -16.85 18.84 10.81
N GLN A 19 -16.80 17.94 11.79
CA GLN A 19 -17.08 18.24 13.20
C GLN A 19 -15.86 18.79 13.96
N GLY A 20 -14.71 18.94 13.31
CA GLY A 20 -13.47 19.35 13.96
C GLY A 20 -12.89 18.29 14.91
N GLN A 21 -13.32 17.03 14.77
CA GLN A 21 -12.92 15.90 15.61
C GLN A 21 -11.78 15.07 15.00
N LEU A 22 -11.26 15.49 13.85
CA LEU A 22 -10.12 14.85 13.20
C LEU A 22 -8.87 15.73 13.31
N ASP A 23 -8.23 15.67 14.48
CA ASP A 23 -6.89 16.20 14.66
C ASP A 23 -5.82 15.19 14.21
N LYS A 24 -4.53 15.57 14.29
CA LYS A 24 -3.41 14.70 13.89
C LYS A 24 -3.42 13.37 14.66
N ARG A 25 -3.71 13.39 15.96
CA ARG A 25 -3.70 12.19 16.79
C ARG A 25 -4.82 11.25 16.36
N LYS A 26 -6.01 11.78 16.11
CA LYS A 26 -7.14 10.97 15.66
C LYS A 26 -6.91 10.42 14.26
N LEU A 27 -6.29 11.20 13.37
CA LEU A 27 -5.87 10.73 12.06
C LEU A 27 -4.89 9.55 12.17
N ASP A 28 -3.87 9.66 13.02
CA ASP A 28 -2.91 8.56 13.26
C ASP A 28 -3.61 7.31 13.82
N GLU A 29 -4.59 7.47 14.71
CA GLU A 29 -5.41 6.38 15.23
C GLU A 29 -6.21 5.67 14.12
N LEU A 30 -6.88 6.43 13.25
CA LEU A 30 -7.64 5.86 12.13
C LEU A 30 -6.73 5.20 11.09
N ALA A 31 -5.54 5.75 10.86
CA ALA A 31 -4.57 5.17 9.93
C ALA A 31 -4.01 3.82 10.42
N LEU A 32 -4.09 3.53 11.72
CA LEU A 32 -3.69 2.26 12.32
C LEU A 32 -4.87 1.30 12.53
N ASP A 33 -6.11 1.78 12.41
CA ASP A 33 -7.30 0.95 12.56
C ASP A 33 -7.49 0.05 11.33
N PRO A 34 -7.66 -1.27 11.48
CA PRO A 34 -7.80 -2.19 10.34
C PRO A 34 -8.97 -1.89 9.40
N ALA A 35 -10.03 -1.23 9.86
CA ALA A 35 -11.14 -0.84 9.00
C ALA A 35 -10.81 0.45 8.23
N TYR A 36 -10.24 1.46 8.90
CA TYR A 36 -10.02 2.78 8.30
C TYR A 36 -8.70 2.90 7.53
N SER A 37 -7.67 2.13 7.88
CA SER A 37 -6.35 2.14 7.23
C SER A 37 -6.42 1.90 5.72
N GLU A 38 -7.33 1.03 5.29
CA GLU A 38 -7.62 0.74 3.88
C GLU A 38 -8.17 1.94 3.08
N LEU A 39 -8.66 2.99 3.75
CA LEU A 39 -9.04 4.23 3.06
C LEU A 39 -7.80 4.98 2.53
N GLY A 40 -6.62 4.71 3.08
CA GLY A 40 -5.34 5.26 2.63
C GLY A 40 -5.35 6.80 2.61
N ARG A 41 -4.95 7.37 1.48
CA ARG A 41 -4.82 8.81 1.27
C ARG A 41 -6.13 9.59 1.48
N PHE A 42 -7.30 8.95 1.32
CA PHE A 42 -8.59 9.57 1.57
C PHE A 42 -8.70 10.17 2.99
N LEU A 43 -8.11 9.53 4.01
CA LEU A 43 -8.15 10.02 5.40
C LEU A 43 -7.58 11.44 5.55
N VAL A 44 -6.75 11.88 4.61
CA VAL A 44 -6.12 13.21 4.59
C VAL A 44 -6.83 14.15 3.60
N THR A 45 -7.20 13.65 2.42
CA THR A 45 -7.68 14.51 1.32
C THR A 45 -9.19 14.65 1.25
N PHE A 46 -9.94 13.69 1.80
CA PHE A 46 -11.40 13.55 1.65
C PHE A 46 -11.89 13.54 0.19
N ASN A 47 -11.01 13.28 -0.77
CA ASN A 47 -11.38 13.14 -2.17
C ASN A 47 -11.72 11.67 -2.45
N PRO A 48 -12.94 11.32 -2.86
CA PRO A 48 -13.33 9.93 -3.12
C PRO A 48 -12.42 9.19 -4.11
N LYS A 49 -11.74 9.89 -5.02
CA LYS A 49 -10.77 9.29 -5.95
C LYS A 49 -9.50 8.77 -5.28
N ASP A 50 -9.22 9.19 -4.05
CA ASP A 50 -8.04 8.78 -3.27
C ASP A 50 -8.34 7.61 -2.32
N ILE A 51 -9.55 7.02 -2.36
CA ILE A 51 -9.89 5.84 -1.54
C ILE A 51 -9.02 4.66 -1.98
N GLY A 52 -8.29 4.07 -1.01
CA GLY A 52 -7.38 2.96 -1.27
C GLY A 52 -6.09 3.36 -1.98
N ALA A 53 -5.84 4.66 -2.17
CA ALA A 53 -4.59 5.13 -2.73
C ALA A 53 -3.52 5.19 -1.64
N PHE A 54 -2.38 4.56 -1.88
CA PHE A 54 -1.21 4.59 -1.00
C PHE A 54 -0.04 5.27 -1.67
N LYS A 55 0.89 5.76 -0.86
CA LYS A 55 2.16 6.29 -1.35
C LYS A 55 2.97 5.14 -1.96
N THR A 56 3.45 5.30 -3.19
CA THR A 56 4.40 4.36 -3.79
C THR A 56 5.69 4.30 -2.97
N PRO A 57 6.06 3.14 -2.40
CA PRO A 57 7.30 3.00 -1.64
C PRO A 57 8.53 3.00 -2.57
N THR A 58 9.71 3.22 -2.00
CA THR A 58 10.98 2.97 -2.70
C THR A 58 11.24 1.46 -2.77
N LEU A 59 12.00 1.03 -3.80
CA LEU A 59 12.41 -0.35 -3.98
C LEU A 59 13.85 -0.63 -3.52
N ARG A 60 14.58 0.39 -3.04
CA ARG A 60 15.92 0.18 -2.47
C ARG A 60 15.83 -0.66 -1.20
N ASN A 61 16.66 -1.69 -1.10
CA ASN A 61 16.69 -2.66 0.00
C ASN A 61 15.35 -3.42 0.20
N VAL A 62 14.51 -3.52 -0.82
CA VAL A 62 13.18 -4.14 -0.71
C VAL A 62 13.25 -5.61 -0.31
N GLU A 63 14.30 -6.34 -0.71
CA GLU A 63 14.50 -7.75 -0.31
C GLU A 63 14.50 -7.96 1.22
N LEU A 64 14.86 -6.92 1.99
CA LEU A 64 15.04 -6.99 3.44
C LEU A 64 13.80 -6.52 4.23
N THR A 65 12.67 -6.24 3.57
CA THR A 65 11.51 -5.59 4.19
C THR A 65 10.23 -6.40 4.12
N ALA A 66 10.32 -7.71 3.94
CA ALA A 66 9.14 -8.58 4.01
C ALA A 66 8.44 -8.46 5.39
N PRO A 67 7.11 -8.61 5.49
CA PRO A 67 6.17 -8.81 4.37
C PRO A 67 5.89 -7.52 3.57
N TYR A 68 5.30 -7.68 2.39
CA TYR A 68 5.13 -6.61 1.39
C TYR A 68 3.69 -6.10 1.30
N MET A 69 3.49 -5.02 0.53
CA MET A 69 2.26 -4.21 0.44
C MET A 69 2.02 -3.33 1.68
N HIS A 70 0.93 -2.54 1.68
CA HIS A 70 0.64 -1.61 2.78
C HIS A 70 0.12 -2.30 4.04
N ASP A 71 -0.43 -3.50 3.88
CA ASP A 71 -1.05 -4.33 4.92
C ASP A 71 -0.24 -5.60 5.23
N GLY A 72 0.87 -5.84 4.53
CA GLY A 72 1.68 -7.05 4.69
C GLY A 72 1.07 -8.29 4.01
N SER A 73 0.16 -8.13 3.04
CA SER A 73 -0.57 -9.25 2.43
C SER A 73 0.29 -10.24 1.65
N GLU A 74 1.42 -9.79 1.08
CA GLU A 74 2.28 -10.62 0.23
C GLU A 74 3.55 -11.01 0.99
N ALA A 75 3.83 -12.31 1.12
CA ALA A 75 4.91 -12.80 1.97
C ALA A 75 6.29 -12.69 1.30
N THR A 76 6.34 -12.84 -0.03
CA THR A 76 7.60 -12.87 -0.79
C THR A 76 7.57 -11.91 -1.99
N LEU A 77 8.74 -11.57 -2.54
CA LEU A 77 8.81 -10.75 -3.76
C LEU A 77 8.14 -11.43 -4.96
N ILE A 78 8.18 -12.76 -5.03
CA ILE A 78 7.51 -13.50 -6.10
C ILE A 78 5.99 -13.39 -5.96
N ASP A 79 5.44 -13.40 -4.74
CA ASP A 79 4.00 -13.22 -4.51
C ASP A 79 3.53 -11.81 -4.94
N VAL A 80 4.35 -10.78 -4.68
CA VAL A 80 4.12 -9.41 -5.18
C VAL A 80 4.12 -9.37 -6.71
N ILE A 81 5.08 -10.01 -7.36
CA ILE A 81 5.15 -10.05 -8.82
C ILE A 81 3.93 -10.79 -9.39
N GLU A 82 3.51 -11.91 -8.78
CA GLU A 82 2.29 -12.62 -9.18
C GLU A 82 1.03 -11.78 -8.95
N PHE A 83 0.99 -10.93 -7.91
CA PHE A 83 -0.09 -9.96 -7.70
C PHE A 83 -0.22 -9.00 -8.87
N TYR A 84 0.87 -8.40 -9.32
CA TYR A 84 0.82 -7.51 -10.48
C TYR A 84 0.58 -8.28 -11.78
N ASN A 85 1.16 -9.48 -11.94
CA ASN A 85 1.03 -10.28 -13.14
C ASN A 85 -0.42 -10.69 -13.43
N ARG A 86 -1.20 -10.98 -12.38
CA ARG A 86 -2.65 -11.26 -12.50
C ARG A 86 -3.54 -10.02 -12.60
N GLY A 87 -2.97 -8.81 -12.56
CA GLY A 87 -3.72 -7.55 -12.62
C GLY A 87 -4.24 -7.06 -11.27
N GLY A 88 -3.73 -7.57 -10.15
CA GLY A 88 -4.17 -7.23 -8.80
C GLY A 88 -5.53 -7.82 -8.43
N ASN A 89 -6.15 -7.27 -7.38
CA ASN A 89 -7.47 -7.66 -6.92
C ASN A 89 -8.52 -6.68 -7.43
N GLU A 90 -9.54 -7.18 -8.13
CA GLU A 90 -10.63 -6.37 -8.66
C GLU A 90 -11.35 -5.61 -7.52
N ASN A 91 -11.45 -4.29 -7.68
CA ASN A 91 -12.20 -3.44 -6.76
C ASN A 91 -12.64 -2.14 -7.47
N PRO A 92 -13.63 -1.41 -6.95
CA PRO A 92 -14.18 -0.21 -7.59
C PRO A 92 -13.19 0.94 -7.79
N ASN A 93 -12.12 0.97 -6.99
CA ASN A 93 -11.10 2.03 -7.01
C ASN A 93 -9.78 1.53 -7.64
N LEU A 94 -9.79 0.34 -8.25
CA LEU A 94 -8.61 -0.20 -8.92
C LEU A 94 -8.21 0.73 -10.07
N SER A 95 -6.92 1.04 -10.16
CA SER A 95 -6.38 1.85 -11.25
C SER A 95 -6.64 1.17 -12.60
N GLY A 96 -7.04 1.95 -13.61
CA GLY A 96 -7.22 1.44 -14.98
C GLY A 96 -5.93 0.92 -15.64
N GLU A 97 -4.77 1.23 -15.07
CA GLU A 97 -3.48 0.68 -15.53
C GLU A 97 -3.20 -0.73 -14.97
N MET A 98 -3.96 -1.19 -13.97
CA MET A 98 -3.84 -2.55 -13.44
C MET A 98 -4.50 -3.54 -14.39
N ARG A 99 -3.67 -4.28 -15.13
CA ARG A 99 -4.08 -5.29 -16.10
C ARG A 99 -3.11 -6.48 -16.05
N PRO A 100 -3.55 -7.69 -16.42
CA PRO A 100 -2.64 -8.84 -16.50
C PRO A 100 -1.44 -8.54 -17.39
N LEU A 101 -0.25 -8.87 -16.90
CA LEU A 101 1.01 -8.60 -17.60
C LEU A 101 1.41 -9.77 -18.50
N ASN A 102 0.90 -10.98 -18.22
CA ASN A 102 1.21 -12.22 -18.93
C ASN A 102 2.72 -12.52 -18.98
N LEU A 103 3.43 -12.24 -17.89
CA LEU A 103 4.84 -12.55 -17.73
C LEU A 103 5.03 -14.07 -17.72
N THR A 104 6.07 -14.50 -18.43
CA THR A 104 6.57 -15.88 -18.35
C THR A 104 7.19 -16.14 -16.98
N ASP A 105 7.36 -17.42 -16.63
CA ASP A 105 8.04 -17.79 -15.38
C ASP A 105 9.47 -17.24 -15.29
N GLN A 106 10.18 -17.22 -16.41
CA GLN A 106 11.54 -16.65 -16.45
C GLN A 106 11.53 -15.14 -16.19
N GLU A 107 10.64 -14.38 -16.84
CA GLU A 107 10.55 -12.92 -16.64
C GLU A 107 10.20 -12.57 -15.19
N LYS A 108 9.33 -13.37 -14.54
CA LYS A 108 9.02 -13.18 -13.11
C LYS A 108 10.27 -13.40 -12.24
N GLN A 109 11.05 -14.44 -12.50
CA GLN A 109 12.30 -14.68 -11.75
C GLN A 109 13.34 -13.60 -12.01
N ASP A 110 13.47 -13.13 -13.26
CA ASP A 110 14.40 -12.06 -13.61
C ASP A 110 14.04 -10.75 -12.88
N LEU A 111 12.75 -10.45 -12.72
CA LEU A 111 12.29 -9.32 -11.90
C LEU A 111 12.62 -9.51 -10.42
N VAL A 112 12.48 -10.71 -9.86
CA VAL A 112 12.90 -11.00 -8.48
C VAL A 112 14.39 -10.70 -8.32
N GLU A 113 15.25 -11.22 -9.20
CA GLU A 113 16.70 -11.00 -9.12
C GLU A 113 17.07 -9.53 -9.33
N PHE A 114 16.37 -8.82 -10.21
CA PHE A 114 16.54 -7.38 -10.35
C PHE A 114 16.22 -6.63 -9.04
N LEU A 115 15.12 -6.97 -8.35
CA LEU A 115 14.74 -6.34 -7.09
C LEU A 115 15.75 -6.64 -5.97
N LYS A 116 16.30 -7.86 -5.90
CA LYS A 116 17.39 -8.20 -4.98
C LYS A 116 18.67 -7.40 -5.27
N ALA A 117 18.97 -7.14 -6.54
CA ALA A 117 20.11 -6.31 -6.92
C ALA A 117 19.99 -4.84 -6.48
N LEU A 118 18.80 -4.39 -6.04
CA LEU A 118 18.59 -3.07 -5.42
C LEU A 118 18.98 -3.02 -3.93
N THR A 119 19.47 -4.13 -3.37
CA THR A 119 19.99 -4.21 -2.02
C THR A 119 21.43 -3.69 -1.98
N GLY A 120 21.70 -2.72 -1.10
CA GLY A 120 23.03 -2.16 -0.89
C GLY A 120 23.35 -1.99 0.59
N GLU A 121 24.63 -1.73 0.89
CA GLU A 121 25.07 -1.46 2.25
C GLU A 121 24.38 -0.21 2.82
N PHE A 122 23.89 -0.31 4.05
CA PHE A 122 23.53 0.87 4.82
C PHE A 122 24.81 1.65 5.17
N PRO A 123 24.81 3.00 5.08
CA PRO A 123 25.99 3.77 5.47
C PRO A 123 26.37 3.48 6.93
N LYS A 124 27.64 3.14 7.16
CA LYS A 124 28.17 2.77 8.49
C LYS A 124 28.13 3.90 9.51
N ASP A 125 28.00 5.14 9.02
CA ASP A 125 27.95 6.36 9.83
C ASP A 125 26.51 6.86 10.07
N PHE A 126 25.49 6.04 9.79
CA PHE A 126 24.15 6.35 10.27
C PHE A 126 24.17 6.33 11.80
N PRO A 127 23.80 7.43 12.48
CA PRO A 127 23.76 7.43 13.94
C PRO A 127 22.81 6.32 14.38
N GLU A 128 23.31 5.37 15.17
CA GLU A 128 22.44 4.45 15.89
C GLU A 128 21.45 5.30 16.69
N ASN A 129 20.16 5.06 16.46
CA ASN A 129 19.07 5.82 17.09
C ASN A 129 19.32 5.88 18.61
N LYS A 130 19.65 7.07 19.12
CA LYS A 130 19.68 7.39 20.55
C LYS A 130 18.29 7.78 21.03
#